data_AF-A0A842LZ97-F1
#
_entry.id   AF-A0A842LZ97-F1
#
_cell.length_a   1.000
_cell.length_b   1.000
_cell.length_c   1.000
_cell.angle_alpha   90.00
_cell.angle_beta   90.00
_cell.angle_gamma   90.00
#
_symmetry.space_group_name_H-M   'P 1'
#
loop_
_entity.id
_entity.type
_entity.pdbx_description
1 polymer ?
#
loop_
_entity_poly.entity_id
_entity_poly.type
_entity_poly.pdbx_seq_one_letter_code
_entity_poly.pdbx_strand_id
1 'polypeptide(L)'
;MKGKYIVLGIFVVVALLLIGTGGYYYYTYYGTPRCEACGMIITPEMDANIKMIDLDTNQRVWTCCPGCMLRSVAAHPNMHIEALDSWYGTSAPKIVIEIRDGSVVSVTPDTARILLGAKIVKSCANNRIAINETSAALLLQYGWNQNNPLAVFKNELPEGTPVLTVAQALPGLKQTGIQYVPPSATFLGSIVVIGVAVLIIGVLAWKKLTVPPSKPAQVPPAPKESGKEA
;
A
#
# COMPACT_ATOMS: atom_id res chain seq x y z
N MET A 1 -13.54 25.30 38.04
CA MET A 1 -12.19 24.99 37.51
C MET A 1 -12.03 23.59 36.92
N LYS A 2 -12.59 22.52 37.53
CA LYS A 2 -12.48 21.13 37.03
C LYS A 2 -12.89 20.91 35.56
N GLY A 3 -13.97 21.55 35.09
CA GLY A 3 -14.45 21.39 33.71
C GLY A 3 -13.48 21.90 32.63
N LYS A 4 -12.63 22.90 32.92
CA LYS A 4 -11.69 23.43 31.93
C LYS A 4 -10.54 22.45 31.63
N TYR A 5 -10.08 21.69 32.62
CA TYR A 5 -9.01 20.72 32.42
C TYR A 5 -9.50 19.47 31.67
N ILE A 6 -10.77 19.09 31.86
CA ILE A 6 -11.38 17.95 31.16
C ILE A 6 -11.47 18.23 29.66
N VAL A 7 -11.95 19.42 29.28
CA VAL A 7 -12.07 19.76 27.85
C VAL A 7 -10.69 19.88 27.20
N LEU A 8 -9.69 20.48 27.87
CA LEU A 8 -8.31 20.53 27.35
C LEU A 8 -7.74 19.12 27.14
N GLY A 9 -7.97 18.22 28.11
CA GLY A 9 -7.55 16.83 28.02
C GLY A 9 -8.16 16.11 26.81
N ILE A 10 -9.46 16.32 26.54
CA ILE A 10 -10.14 15.75 25.36
C ILE A 10 -9.50 16.25 24.06
N PHE A 11 -9.21 17.54 23.94
CA PHE A 11 -8.55 18.10 22.74
C PHE A 11 -7.17 17.50 22.50
N VAL A 12 -6.37 17.35 23.56
CA VAL A 12 -5.04 16.73 23.45
C VAL A 12 -5.15 15.27 23.01
N VAL A 13 -6.08 14.50 23.58
CA VAL A 13 -6.31 13.10 23.20
C VAL A 13 -6.75 12.98 21.75
N VAL A 14 -7.70 13.81 21.31
CA VAL A 14 -8.17 13.82 19.91
C VAL A 14 -7.05 14.19 18.93
N ALA A 15 -6.24 15.20 19.27
CA ALA A 15 -5.11 15.61 18.44
C ALA A 15 -4.06 14.48 18.30
N LEU A 16 -3.72 13.82 19.41
CA LEU A 16 -2.80 12.68 19.40
C LEU A 16 -3.34 11.51 18.58
N LEU A 17 -4.64 11.21 18.68
CA LEU A 17 -5.28 10.17 17.87
C LEU A 17 -5.22 10.50 16.38
N LEU A 18 -5.50 11.74 15.98
CA LEU A 18 -5.47 12.15 14.57
C LEU A 18 -4.05 12.11 13.98
N ILE A 19 -3.05 12.60 14.72
CA ILE A 19 -1.65 12.56 14.29
C ILE A 19 -1.15 11.11 14.24
N GLY A 20 -1.45 10.31 15.27
CA GLY A 20 -1.04 8.91 15.34
C GLY A 20 -1.65 8.06 14.22
N THR A 21 -2.96 8.18 14.00
CA THR A 21 -3.65 7.46 12.91
C THR A 21 -3.21 7.96 11.54
N GLY A 22 -3.10 9.27 11.32
CA GLY A 22 -2.61 9.86 10.07
C GLY A 22 -1.18 9.42 9.75
N GLY A 23 -0.28 9.48 10.73
CA GLY A 23 1.09 8.99 10.60
C GLY A 23 1.17 7.49 10.34
N TYR A 24 0.36 6.69 11.03
CA TYR A 24 0.26 5.24 10.81
C TYR A 24 -0.22 4.92 9.38
N TYR A 25 -1.27 5.57 8.90
CA TYR A 25 -1.75 5.38 7.54
C TYR A 25 -0.71 5.83 6.51
N TYR A 26 -0.10 7.00 6.71
CA TYR A 26 0.95 7.48 5.81
C TYR A 26 2.11 6.47 5.72
N TYR A 27 2.60 6.00 6.86
CA TYR A 27 3.65 4.98 6.91
C TYR A 27 3.23 3.67 6.23
N THR A 28 1.99 3.21 6.46
CA THR A 28 1.48 1.96 5.88
C THR A 28 1.28 2.06 4.36
N TYR A 29 0.95 3.24 3.82
CA TYR A 29 0.71 3.42 2.39
C TYR A 29 1.95 3.82 1.60
N TYR A 30 2.88 4.59 2.19
CA TYR A 30 4.04 5.15 1.49
C TYR A 30 5.40 4.71 2.06
N GLY A 31 5.44 4.22 3.29
CA GLY A 31 6.67 3.75 3.93
C GLY A 31 7.05 2.31 3.62
N THR A 32 6.15 1.54 2.98
CA THR A 32 6.40 0.15 2.60
C THR A 32 6.20 -0.05 1.10
N PRO A 33 7.11 -0.77 0.41
CA PRO A 33 6.94 -1.08 -1.00
C PRO A 33 5.69 -1.92 -1.21
N ARG A 34 4.93 -1.58 -2.25
CA ARG A 34 3.71 -2.29 -2.64
C ARG A 34 3.82 -2.77 -4.06
N CYS A 35 3.19 -3.91 -4.33
CA CYS A 35 3.03 -4.40 -5.68
C CYS A 35 2.24 -3.38 -6.49
N GLU A 36 2.85 -2.89 -7.57
CA GLU A 36 2.21 -1.87 -8.37
C GLU A 36 0.93 -2.39 -9.04
N ALA A 37 0.90 -3.67 -9.42
CA ALA A 37 -0.27 -4.26 -10.08
C ALA A 37 -1.50 -4.47 -9.19
N CYS A 38 -1.32 -4.80 -7.89
CA CYS A 38 -2.43 -5.20 -7.01
C CYS A 38 -2.44 -4.56 -5.61
N GLY A 39 -1.41 -3.78 -5.24
CA GLY A 39 -1.36 -3.04 -3.99
C GLY A 39 -0.92 -3.85 -2.77
N MET A 40 -0.62 -5.14 -2.96
CA MET A 40 -0.14 -6.02 -1.89
C MET A 40 1.20 -5.51 -1.35
N ILE A 41 1.38 -5.52 -0.02
CA ILE A 41 2.66 -5.17 0.61
C ILE A 41 3.71 -6.20 0.19
N ILE A 42 4.88 -5.70 -0.21
CA ILE A 42 6.03 -6.55 -0.58
C ILE A 42 6.77 -6.94 0.69
N THR A 43 6.81 -8.24 0.97
CA THR A 43 7.65 -8.77 2.04
C THR A 43 9.10 -8.93 1.57
N PRO A 44 10.08 -9.04 2.48
CA PRO A 44 11.48 -9.25 2.10
C PRO A 44 11.68 -10.49 1.21
N GLU A 45 10.91 -11.56 1.45
CA GLU A 45 10.94 -12.77 0.63
C GLU A 45 10.43 -12.49 -0.79
N MET A 46 9.36 -11.70 -0.94
CA MET A 46 8.85 -11.31 -2.27
C MET A 46 9.88 -10.49 -3.05
N ASP A 47 10.52 -9.52 -2.40
CA ASP A 47 11.53 -8.67 -3.05
C ASP A 47 12.80 -9.46 -3.44
N ALA A 48 13.14 -10.50 -2.67
CA ALA A 48 14.21 -11.42 -3.01
C ALA A 48 13.87 -12.33 -4.21
N ASN A 49 12.60 -12.70 -4.38
CA ASN A 49 12.16 -13.61 -5.44
C ASN A 49 12.02 -12.95 -6.80
N ILE A 50 11.56 -11.69 -6.87
CA ILE A 50 11.28 -11.02 -8.13
C ILE A 50 11.97 -9.66 -8.13
N LYS A 51 12.80 -9.43 -9.14
CA LYS A 51 13.46 -8.17 -9.37
C LYS A 51 13.16 -7.61 -10.75
N MET A 52 12.47 -6.48 -10.81
CA MET A 52 12.11 -5.82 -12.06
C MET A 52 12.68 -4.42 -12.11
N ILE A 53 13.29 -4.08 -13.24
CA ILE A 53 13.76 -2.74 -13.56
C ILE A 53 13.06 -2.30 -14.83
N ASP A 54 12.39 -1.14 -14.77
CA ASP A 54 11.92 -0.43 -15.95
C ASP A 54 13.15 0.18 -16.64
N LEU A 55 13.36 -0.20 -17.90
CA LEU A 55 14.54 0.20 -18.65
C LEU A 55 14.43 1.62 -19.20
N ASP A 56 13.22 2.17 -19.31
CA ASP A 56 13.01 3.53 -19.78
C ASP A 56 13.37 4.55 -18.68
N THR A 57 13.02 4.23 -17.44
CA THR A 57 13.23 5.11 -16.28
C THR A 57 14.40 4.70 -15.39
N ASN A 58 14.96 3.50 -15.61
CA ASN A 58 15.94 2.83 -14.75
C ASN A 58 15.46 2.73 -13.28
N GLN A 59 14.15 2.63 -13.07
CA GLN A 59 13.55 2.53 -11.74
C GLN A 59 13.15 1.11 -11.40
N ARG A 60 13.19 0.83 -10.10
CA ARG A 60 12.70 -0.42 -9.51
C ARG A 60 11.18 -0.47 -9.62
N VAL A 61 10.66 -1.55 -10.21
CA VAL A 61 9.23 -1.89 -10.21
C VAL A 61 9.00 -3.04 -9.24
N TRP A 62 8.07 -2.87 -8.31
CA TRP A 62 7.79 -3.88 -7.28
C TRP A 62 6.56 -4.72 -7.64
N THR A 63 6.70 -6.04 -7.57
CA THR A 63 5.58 -6.98 -7.77
C THR A 63 5.61 -8.13 -6.77
N CYS A 64 4.42 -8.62 -6.38
CA CYS A 64 4.30 -9.63 -5.32
C CYS A 64 4.24 -11.06 -5.83
N CYS A 65 3.98 -11.28 -7.13
CA CYS A 65 3.86 -12.61 -7.71
C CYS A 65 4.16 -12.61 -9.21
N PRO A 66 4.42 -13.78 -9.82
CA PRO A 66 4.68 -13.91 -11.25
C PRO A 66 3.54 -13.41 -12.15
N GLY A 67 2.28 -13.49 -11.69
CA GLY A 67 1.15 -12.91 -12.41
C GLY A 67 1.22 -11.38 -12.46
N CYS A 68 1.46 -10.73 -11.31
CA CYS A 68 1.61 -9.28 -11.21
C CYS A 68 2.84 -8.76 -11.96
N MET A 69 3.94 -9.53 -11.94
CA MET A 69 5.15 -9.27 -12.71
C MET A 69 4.84 -9.02 -14.19
N LEU A 70 4.01 -9.86 -14.82
CA LEU A 70 3.64 -9.69 -16.23
C LEU A 70 2.52 -8.65 -16.44
N ARG A 71 1.66 -8.42 -15.45
CA ARG A 71 0.65 -7.34 -15.50
C ARG A 71 1.29 -5.95 -15.53
N SER A 72 2.41 -5.75 -14.83
CA SER A 72 3.14 -4.47 -14.81
C SER A 72 3.65 -4.04 -16.19
N VAL A 73 3.75 -4.95 -17.16
CA VAL A 73 4.10 -4.63 -18.56
C VAL A 73 3.09 -3.69 -19.22
N ALA A 74 1.87 -3.58 -18.69
CA ALA A 74 0.89 -2.62 -19.17
C ALA A 74 1.31 -1.16 -18.96
N ALA A 75 2.07 -0.87 -17.90
CA ALA A 75 2.62 0.47 -17.62
C ALA A 75 4.12 0.59 -17.93
N HIS A 76 4.85 -0.52 -17.91
CA HIS A 76 6.30 -0.57 -18.17
C HIS A 76 6.57 -1.50 -19.35
N PRO A 77 6.50 -1.01 -20.60
CA PRO A 77 6.66 -1.86 -21.78
C PRO A 77 8.09 -2.37 -21.97
N ASN A 78 9.09 -1.72 -21.36
CA ASN A 78 10.50 -2.10 -21.45
C ASN A 78 11.01 -2.52 -20.07
N MET A 79 11.20 -3.83 -19.85
CA MET A 79 11.60 -4.34 -18.54
C MET A 79 12.70 -5.38 -18.62
N HIS A 80 13.61 -5.30 -17.65
CA HIS A 80 14.51 -6.38 -17.25
C HIS A 80 13.98 -7.02 -15.97
N ILE A 81 13.74 -8.32 -16.01
CA ILE A 81 13.15 -9.06 -14.90
C ILE A 81 14.07 -10.21 -14.53
N GLU A 82 14.48 -10.29 -13.27
CA GLU A 82 15.05 -11.49 -12.67
C GLU A 82 14.03 -12.11 -11.72
N ALA A 83 13.87 -13.43 -11.78
CA ALA A 83 13.02 -14.17 -10.87
C ALA A 83 13.72 -15.44 -10.37
N LEU A 84 13.43 -15.82 -9.13
CA LEU A 84 13.83 -17.12 -8.58
C LEU A 84 12.79 -18.18 -8.91
N ASP A 85 13.26 -19.41 -9.10
CA ASP A 85 12.38 -20.57 -9.23
C ASP A 85 11.59 -20.79 -7.93
N SER A 86 10.28 -21.00 -8.04
CA SER A 86 9.42 -21.13 -6.86
C SER A 86 9.65 -22.43 -6.07
N TRP A 87 10.25 -23.46 -6.69
CA TRP A 87 10.54 -24.75 -6.07
C TRP A 87 11.95 -24.80 -5.48
N TYR A 88 12.96 -24.49 -6.28
CA TYR A 88 14.39 -24.57 -5.98
C TYR A 88 14.93 -23.28 -5.33
N GLY A 89 14.25 -22.14 -5.47
CA GLY A 89 14.71 -20.87 -4.91
C GLY A 89 16.09 -20.47 -5.45
N THR A 90 17.01 -20.19 -4.54
CA THR A 90 18.40 -19.81 -4.87
C THR A 90 19.29 -20.98 -5.29
N SER A 91 18.83 -22.23 -5.17
CA SER A 91 19.59 -23.41 -5.62
C SER A 91 19.54 -23.64 -7.13
N ALA A 92 18.65 -22.94 -7.83
CA ALA A 92 18.56 -22.91 -9.28
C ALA A 92 19.10 -21.57 -9.83
N PRO A 93 19.57 -21.53 -11.10
CA PRO A 93 19.91 -20.27 -11.74
C PRO A 93 18.69 -19.35 -11.81
N LYS A 94 18.93 -18.03 -11.78
CA LYS A 94 17.87 -17.05 -11.94
C LYS A 94 17.21 -17.17 -13.31
N ILE A 95 15.91 -16.94 -13.35
CA ILE A 95 15.14 -16.79 -14.57
C ILE A 95 15.21 -15.31 -14.96
N VAL A 96 15.80 -15.01 -16.10
CA VAL A 96 15.90 -13.66 -16.65
C VAL A 96 14.90 -13.51 -17.80
N ILE A 97 14.05 -12.50 -17.76
CA ILE A 97 13.07 -12.20 -18.80
C ILE A 97 13.33 -10.78 -19.27
N GLU A 98 13.55 -10.62 -20.58
CA GLU A 98 13.66 -9.33 -21.24
C GLU A 98 12.36 -9.04 -21.99
N ILE A 99 11.79 -7.87 -21.71
CA ILE A 99 10.61 -7.36 -22.39
C ILE A 99 10.97 -6.04 -23.05
N ARG A 100 10.63 -5.88 -24.33
CA ARG A 100 10.75 -4.63 -25.08
C ARG A 100 9.46 -4.35 -25.83
N ASP A 101 9.04 -3.10 -25.85
CA ASP A 101 7.79 -2.66 -26.48
C ASP A 101 6.58 -3.50 -26.06
N GLY A 102 6.61 -3.96 -24.80
CA GLY A 102 5.60 -4.79 -24.18
C GLY A 102 5.46 -6.19 -24.78
N SER A 103 6.52 -6.71 -25.38
CA SER A 103 6.65 -8.07 -25.93
C SER A 103 7.88 -8.78 -25.37
N VAL A 104 7.82 -10.11 -25.22
CA VAL A 104 8.97 -10.89 -24.72
C VAL A 104 10.05 -10.95 -25.81
N VAL A 105 11.26 -10.50 -25.48
CA VAL A 105 12.44 -10.59 -26.35
C VAL A 105 13.23 -11.84 -26.06
N SER A 106 13.47 -12.14 -24.78
CA SER A 106 14.18 -13.35 -24.37
C SER A 106 13.74 -13.83 -23.00
N VAL A 107 13.93 -15.12 -22.77
CA VAL A 107 13.75 -15.78 -21.48
C VAL A 107 14.93 -16.73 -21.30
N THR A 108 15.64 -16.59 -20.19
CA THR A 108 16.82 -17.42 -19.87
C THR A 108 16.63 -18.05 -18.49
N PRO A 109 16.53 -19.37 -18.38
CA PRO A 109 16.44 -20.33 -19.47
C PRO A 109 15.07 -20.27 -20.18
N ASP A 110 15.03 -20.59 -21.47
CA ASP A 110 13.80 -20.65 -22.29
C ASP A 110 12.83 -21.76 -21.86
N THR A 111 13.31 -22.69 -21.03
CA THR A 111 12.53 -23.71 -20.35
C THR A 111 11.66 -23.16 -19.22
N ALA A 112 11.81 -21.89 -18.83
CA ALA A 112 11.01 -21.30 -17.77
C ALA A 112 9.50 -21.32 -18.11
N ARG A 113 8.69 -21.54 -17.07
CA ARG A 113 7.23 -21.64 -17.13
C ARG A 113 6.58 -20.78 -16.07
N ILE A 114 5.41 -20.24 -16.40
CA ILE A 114 4.51 -19.56 -15.49
C ILE A 114 3.34 -20.51 -15.20
N LEU A 115 3.07 -20.73 -13.91
CA LEU A 115 1.91 -21.48 -13.44
C LEU A 115 0.87 -20.48 -12.95
N LEU A 116 -0.27 -20.39 -13.63
CA LEU A 116 -1.28 -19.35 -13.40
C LEU A 116 -2.49 -19.86 -12.61
N GLY A 117 -2.29 -20.25 -11.35
CA GLY A 117 -3.39 -20.66 -10.48
C GLY A 117 -4.41 -19.54 -10.25
N ALA A 118 -4.00 -18.27 -10.40
CA ALA A 118 -4.91 -17.10 -10.35
C ALA A 118 -6.05 -17.14 -11.38
N LYS A 119 -5.88 -17.90 -12.47
CA LYS A 119 -6.91 -18.09 -13.50
C LYS A 119 -8.06 -18.98 -13.01
N ILE A 120 -7.80 -19.83 -12.01
CA ILE A 120 -8.76 -20.76 -11.43
C ILE A 120 -9.35 -20.16 -10.15
N VAL A 121 -8.50 -19.81 -9.19
CA VAL A 121 -8.88 -19.13 -7.95
C VAL A 121 -8.36 -17.71 -8.05
N LYS A 122 -9.22 -16.69 -7.96
CA LYS A 122 -8.86 -15.27 -8.18
C LYS A 122 -7.90 -14.70 -7.11
N SER A 123 -6.71 -15.26 -7.00
CA SER A 123 -5.71 -15.03 -5.94
C SER A 123 -4.31 -15.05 -6.52
N CYS A 124 -3.56 -13.97 -6.28
CA CYS A 124 -2.17 -13.85 -6.69
C CYS A 124 -1.25 -14.87 -5.99
N ALA A 125 -1.67 -15.37 -4.82
CA ALA A 125 -0.92 -16.37 -4.05
C ALA A 125 -0.88 -17.75 -4.72
N ASN A 126 -1.62 -17.96 -5.81
CA ASN A 126 -1.63 -19.21 -6.56
C ASN A 126 -0.83 -19.11 -7.87
N ASN A 127 -0.07 -18.04 -8.09
CA ASN A 127 0.86 -17.96 -9.21
C ASN A 127 2.24 -18.46 -8.81
N ARG A 128 2.90 -19.23 -9.68
CA ARG A 128 4.29 -19.67 -9.52
C ARG A 128 5.07 -19.43 -10.80
N ILE A 129 6.39 -19.42 -10.66
CA ILE A 129 7.33 -19.44 -11.77
C ILE A 129 8.27 -20.62 -11.56
N ALA A 130 8.45 -21.40 -12.61
CA ALA A 130 9.29 -22.57 -12.65
C ALA A 130 10.39 -22.37 -13.68
N ILE A 131 11.57 -22.88 -13.41
CA ILE A 131 12.73 -22.80 -14.29
C ILE A 131 12.66 -23.80 -15.44
N ASN A 132 11.92 -24.90 -15.25
CA ASN A 132 11.73 -25.96 -16.23
C ASN A 132 10.46 -26.79 -15.91
N GLU A 133 10.17 -27.78 -16.75
CA GLU A 133 9.01 -28.68 -16.60
C GLU A 133 9.07 -29.52 -15.31
N THR A 134 10.27 -29.93 -14.87
CA THR A 134 10.42 -30.70 -13.62
C THR A 134 10.00 -29.87 -12.41
N SER A 135 10.47 -28.63 -12.33
CA SER A 135 10.03 -27.68 -11.28
C SER A 135 8.52 -27.43 -11.37
N ALA A 136 7.99 -27.24 -12.58
CA ALA A 136 6.55 -27.04 -12.78
C ALA A 136 5.72 -28.24 -12.29
N ALA A 137 6.14 -29.47 -12.60
CA ALA A 137 5.48 -30.69 -12.15
C ALA A 137 5.49 -30.81 -10.62
N LEU A 138 6.63 -30.53 -9.98
CA LEU A 138 6.74 -30.54 -8.52
C LEU A 138 5.84 -29.47 -7.87
N LEU A 139 5.77 -28.27 -8.46
CA LEU A 139 4.86 -27.21 -8.00
C LEU A 139 3.39 -27.59 -8.18
N LEU A 140 3.02 -28.26 -9.26
CA LEU A 140 1.64 -28.76 -9.45
C LEU A 140 1.30 -29.85 -8.43
N GLN A 141 2.24 -30.73 -8.11
CA GLN A 141 2.02 -31.86 -7.20
C GLN A 141 1.95 -31.43 -5.73
N TYR A 142 2.83 -30.51 -5.31
CA TYR A 142 3.00 -30.17 -3.89
C TYR A 142 2.69 -28.70 -3.56
N GLY A 143 2.49 -27.84 -4.58
CA GLY A 143 2.22 -26.41 -4.43
C GLY A 143 3.43 -25.54 -4.10
N TRP A 144 4.29 -26.03 -3.20
CA TRP A 144 5.48 -25.33 -2.70
C TRP A 144 6.49 -26.31 -2.09
N ASN A 145 7.73 -25.85 -1.90
CA ASN A 145 8.81 -26.62 -1.30
C ASN A 145 9.17 -26.06 0.07
N GLN A 146 9.06 -26.88 1.12
CA GLN A 146 9.46 -26.54 2.49
C GLN A 146 10.95 -26.19 2.64
N ASN A 147 11.78 -26.75 1.76
CA ASN A 147 13.22 -26.53 1.77
C ASN A 147 13.63 -25.26 0.99
N ASN A 148 12.68 -24.56 0.35
CA ASN A 148 12.92 -23.25 -0.22
C ASN A 148 12.62 -22.17 0.83
N PRO A 149 13.64 -21.58 1.48
CA PRO A 149 13.42 -20.58 2.54
C PRO A 149 12.77 -19.29 2.01
N LEU A 150 12.82 -19.07 0.69
CA LEU A 150 12.22 -17.93 0.01
C LEU A 150 10.85 -18.27 -0.58
N ALA A 151 10.24 -19.39 -0.23
CA ALA A 151 8.87 -19.73 -0.66
C ALA A 151 7.87 -18.69 -0.12
N VAL A 152 7.49 -17.75 -0.99
CA VAL A 152 6.55 -16.66 -0.67
C VAL A 152 5.15 -17.19 -0.35
N PHE A 153 4.71 -18.19 -1.12
CA PHE A 153 3.35 -18.69 -1.09
C PHE A 153 3.35 -20.16 -0.69
N LYS A 154 2.78 -20.45 0.48
CA LYS A 154 2.78 -21.78 1.12
C LYS A 154 1.42 -22.48 0.97
N ASN A 155 0.90 -22.46 -0.25
CA ASN A 155 -0.39 -23.03 -0.59
C ASN A 155 -0.28 -23.90 -1.83
N GLU A 156 -1.20 -24.84 -1.94
CA GLU A 156 -1.35 -25.69 -3.11
C GLU A 156 -1.79 -24.89 -4.34
N LEU A 157 -1.44 -25.43 -5.51
CA LEU A 157 -1.96 -24.95 -6.78
C LEU A 157 -3.30 -25.62 -7.05
N PRO A 158 -4.33 -24.88 -7.49
CA PRO A 158 -5.60 -25.47 -7.87
C PRO A 158 -5.44 -26.50 -8.98
N GLU A 159 -6.29 -27.52 -8.97
CA GLU A 159 -6.38 -28.46 -10.08
C GLU A 159 -6.68 -27.73 -11.40
N GLY A 160 -6.03 -28.17 -12.49
CA GLY A 160 -6.14 -27.51 -13.78
C GLY A 160 -5.37 -26.20 -13.91
N THR A 161 -4.46 -25.89 -12.98
CA THR A 161 -3.57 -24.73 -13.09
C THR A 161 -2.81 -24.75 -14.44
N PRO A 162 -2.99 -23.73 -15.31
CA PRO A 162 -2.28 -23.67 -16.58
C PRO A 162 -0.78 -23.48 -16.39
N VAL A 163 0.00 -24.26 -17.14
CA VAL A 163 1.45 -24.09 -17.28
C VAL A 163 1.72 -23.49 -18.65
N LEU A 164 2.29 -22.29 -18.68
CA LEU A 164 2.48 -21.51 -19.91
C LEU A 164 3.93 -21.04 -20.01
N THR A 165 4.40 -20.80 -21.23
CA THR A 165 5.62 -19.99 -21.40
C THR A 165 5.34 -18.54 -21.02
N VAL A 166 6.39 -17.76 -20.74
CA VAL A 166 6.26 -16.32 -20.46
C VAL A 166 5.58 -15.59 -21.61
N ALA A 167 5.95 -15.92 -22.86
CA ALA A 167 5.37 -15.33 -24.05
C ALA A 167 3.87 -15.65 -24.22
N GLN A 168 3.43 -16.85 -23.84
CA GLN A 168 2.01 -17.23 -23.85
C GLN A 168 1.21 -16.54 -22.74
N ALA A 169 1.81 -16.37 -21.56
CA ALA A 169 1.14 -15.76 -20.40
C ALA A 169 1.01 -14.24 -20.54
N LEU A 170 1.99 -13.58 -21.17
CA LEU A 170 2.12 -12.12 -21.18
C LEU A 170 0.88 -11.40 -21.74
N PRO A 171 0.33 -11.73 -22.93
CA PRO A 171 -0.75 -10.94 -23.51
C PRO A 171 -1.98 -10.81 -22.61
N GLY A 172 -2.44 -11.92 -22.01
CA GLY A 172 -3.61 -11.92 -21.13
C GLY A 172 -3.38 -11.19 -19.81
N LEU A 173 -2.18 -11.31 -19.24
CA LEU A 173 -1.81 -10.61 -18.01
C LEU A 173 -1.62 -9.12 -18.27
N LYS A 174 -0.95 -8.74 -19.35
CA LYS A 174 -0.83 -7.34 -19.79
C LYS A 174 -2.20 -6.70 -20.00
N GLN A 175 -3.14 -7.40 -20.63
CA GLN A 175 -4.51 -6.91 -20.82
C GLN A 175 -5.26 -6.71 -19.49
N THR A 176 -5.00 -7.55 -18.49
CA THR A 176 -5.57 -7.37 -17.14
C THR A 176 -5.07 -6.08 -16.48
N GLY A 177 -3.85 -5.66 -16.82
CA GLY A 177 -3.28 -4.39 -16.40
C GLY A 177 -3.10 -4.22 -14.90
N ILE A 178 -2.87 -2.97 -14.49
CA ILE A 178 -2.71 -2.56 -13.09
C ILE A 178 -4.07 -2.20 -12.52
N GLN A 179 -4.45 -2.83 -11.40
CA GLN A 179 -5.73 -2.55 -10.72
C GLN A 179 -5.57 -1.70 -9.47
N TYR A 180 -4.35 -1.62 -8.93
CA TYR A 180 -4.11 -0.84 -7.74
C TYR A 180 -3.97 0.64 -8.08
N VAL A 181 -4.78 1.44 -7.41
CA VAL A 181 -4.64 2.89 -7.37
C VAL A 181 -4.28 3.24 -5.93
N PRO A 182 -3.05 3.70 -5.65
CA PRO A 182 -2.71 4.10 -4.29
C PRO A 182 -3.65 5.23 -3.85
N PRO A 183 -4.05 5.29 -2.56
CA PRO A 183 -4.78 6.44 -2.06
C PRO A 183 -3.94 7.70 -2.32
N SER A 184 -4.60 8.79 -2.71
CA SER A 184 -3.88 10.03 -3.02
C SER A 184 -3.27 10.61 -1.75
N ALA A 185 -2.07 11.19 -1.88
CA ALA A 185 -1.42 11.87 -0.75
C ALA A 185 -2.29 13.02 -0.23
N THR A 186 -3.07 13.62 -1.14
CA THR A 186 -4.07 14.65 -0.86
C THR A 186 -5.20 14.13 0.04
N PHE A 187 -5.64 12.88 -0.12
CA PHE A 187 -6.66 12.30 0.75
C PHE A 187 -6.16 12.19 2.19
N LEU A 188 -4.97 11.63 2.41
CA LEU A 188 -4.38 11.56 3.76
C LEU A 188 -4.06 12.95 4.32
N GLY A 189 -3.56 13.87 3.49
CA GLY A 189 -3.34 15.27 3.88
C GLY A 189 -4.64 15.97 4.32
N SER A 190 -5.76 15.69 3.64
CA SER A 190 -7.05 16.28 3.97
C SER A 190 -7.56 15.87 5.37
N ILE A 191 -7.32 14.62 5.79
CA ILE A 191 -7.67 14.14 7.14
C ILE A 191 -6.94 14.95 8.20
N VAL A 192 -5.65 15.24 7.98
CA VAL A 192 -4.84 16.05 8.91
C VAL A 192 -5.34 17.49 8.93
N VAL A 193 -5.59 18.10 7.76
CA VAL A 193 -6.06 19.50 7.65
C VAL A 193 -7.43 19.67 8.29
N ILE A 194 -8.39 18.77 8.02
CA ILE A 194 -9.72 18.80 8.65
C ILE A 194 -9.60 18.62 10.15
N GLY A 195 -8.76 17.68 10.60
CA GLY A 195 -8.46 17.49 12.02
C GLY A 195 -7.98 18.77 12.70
N VAL A 196 -7.00 19.45 12.12
CA VAL A 196 -6.49 20.74 12.62
C VAL A 196 -7.58 21.81 12.62
N ALA A 197 -8.38 21.91 11.56
CA ALA A 197 -9.48 22.87 11.48
C ALA A 197 -10.53 22.65 12.58
N VAL A 198 -10.92 21.40 12.84
CA VAL A 198 -11.85 21.06 13.93
C VAL A 198 -11.27 21.42 15.30
N LEU A 199 -9.96 21.16 15.52
CA LEU A 199 -9.29 21.57 16.76
C LEU A 199 -9.30 23.10 16.94
N ILE A 200 -8.98 23.87 15.89
CA ILE A 200 -8.98 25.34 15.93
C ILE A 200 -10.39 25.88 16.21
N ILE A 201 -11.41 25.42 15.47
CA ILE A 201 -12.80 25.84 15.66
C ILE A 201 -13.28 25.50 17.08
N GLY A 202 -12.94 24.32 17.58
CA GLY A 202 -13.27 23.90 18.93
C GLY A 202 -12.66 24.80 20.00
N VAL A 203 -11.39 25.20 19.85
CA VAL A 203 -10.72 26.15 20.76
C VAL A 203 -11.36 27.54 20.69
N LEU A 204 -11.68 28.04 19.50
CA LEU A 204 -12.33 29.34 19.32
C LEU A 204 -13.74 29.37 19.92
N ALA A 205 -14.53 28.32 19.69
CA ALA A 205 -15.87 28.16 20.27
C ALA A 205 -15.81 28.10 21.80
N TRP A 206 -14.86 27.33 22.36
CA TRP A 206 -14.67 27.26 23.80
C TRP A 206 -14.23 28.61 24.40
N LYS A 207 -13.32 29.34 23.75
CA LYS A 207 -12.96 30.70 24.18
C LYS A 207 -14.19 31.60 24.24
N LYS A 208 -15.06 31.60 23.21
CA LYS A 208 -16.30 32.39 23.21
C LYS A 208 -17.27 31.99 24.31
N LEU A 209 -17.46 30.69 24.56
CA LEU A 209 -18.38 30.17 25.59
C LEU A 209 -17.89 30.40 27.04
N THR A 210 -16.63 30.77 27.24
CA THR A 210 -16.05 31.00 28.58
C THR A 210 -15.79 32.46 28.91
N VAL A 211 -16.12 33.40 28.01
CA VAL A 211 -16.13 34.83 28.34
C VAL A 211 -17.29 35.10 29.31
N PRO A 212 -17.04 35.61 30.53
CA PRO A 212 -18.11 35.97 31.45
C PRO A 212 -18.98 37.08 30.83
N PRO A 213 -20.30 37.06 31.05
CA PRO A 213 -21.18 38.11 30.52
C PRO A 213 -20.68 39.47 30.99
N SER A 214 -20.68 40.45 30.08
CA SER A 214 -20.31 41.82 30.39
C SER A 214 -21.14 42.32 31.58
N LYS A 215 -20.44 42.81 32.61
CA LYS A 215 -21.06 43.35 33.82
C LYS A 215 -22.07 44.43 33.37
N PRO A 216 -23.34 44.41 33.82
CA PRO A 216 -24.29 45.45 33.47
C PRO A 216 -23.71 46.81 33.84
N ALA A 217 -23.83 47.79 32.93
CA ALA A 217 -23.35 49.15 33.17
C ALA A 217 -23.95 49.65 34.50
N GLN A 218 -23.09 49.98 35.47
CA GLN A 218 -23.53 50.58 36.72
C GLN A 218 -24.23 51.89 36.39
N VAL A 219 -25.51 51.98 36.75
CA VAL A 219 -26.29 53.21 36.68
C VAL A 219 -25.56 54.26 37.52
N PRO A 220 -25.25 55.44 36.97
CA PRO A 220 -24.53 56.48 37.71
C PRO A 220 -25.31 56.83 39.01
N PRO A 221 -24.60 57.00 40.14
CA PRO A 221 -25.25 57.33 41.40
C PRO A 221 -25.99 58.67 41.26
N ALA A 222 -27.24 58.69 41.75
CA ALA A 222 -28.07 59.88 41.75
C ALA A 222 -27.37 61.04 42.51
N PRO A 223 -27.51 62.31 42.04
CA PRO A 223 -26.89 63.45 42.70
C PRO A 223 -27.43 63.58 44.13
N LYS A 224 -26.54 63.70 45.11
CA LYS A 224 -26.91 64.07 46.48
C LYS A 224 -27.40 65.53 46.47
N GLU A 225 -28.67 65.74 46.81
CA GLU A 225 -29.17 67.05 47.20
C GLU A 225 -28.41 67.54 48.43
N SER A 226 -27.71 68.67 48.30
CA SER A 226 -27.13 69.40 49.42
C SER A 226 -28.25 70.14 50.14
N GLY A 227 -28.65 69.61 51.30
CA GLY A 227 -29.54 70.30 52.22
C GLY A 227 -28.91 71.61 52.71
N LYS A 228 -29.60 72.72 52.41
CA LYS A 228 -29.53 73.99 53.12
C LYS A 228 -30.27 73.86 54.45
N GLU A 229 -29.67 74.33 55.53
CA GLU A 229 -30.32 74.90 56.73
C GLU A 229 -29.16 75.53 57.55
N ALA A 230 -29.04 76.87 57.56
CA ALA A 230 -29.75 77.87 58.37
C ALA A 230 -29.08 78.06 59.74
#